data_AF-A0A420S9C2-F1
#
_entry.id   AF-A0A420S9C2-F1
#
_cell.length_a   1.000
_cell.length_b   1.000
_cell.length_c   1.000
_cell.angle_alpha   90.00
_cell.angle_beta   90.00
_cell.angle_gamma   90.00
#
_symmetry.space_group_name_H-M   'P 1'
#
loop_
_entity.id
_entity.type
_entity.pdbx_description
1 polymer ?
#
loop_
_entity_poly.entity_id
_entity_poly.type
_entity_poly.pdbx_seq_one_letter_code
_entity_poly.pdbx_strand_id
1 'polypeptide(L)'
;MIQSTSPSLHGAPGAQEPNQPFTGQYAPTVGFYSDYNYGRAIEWLEWMTDIIHTKKEYHNVGMLGLVNEPLNWDKAVDSLRKTYYPKPCSAIRKVEDNLKVTSNNRLHIHMMGSLWGSGKPTEFLRDTSFTAFDDHRYLKWDTSVEASHDAYIKKSCSDDRNTDGPTIVGEWSLAVPDDVEKTDAWNPQTQKEFYTKWFSAQVHAYEENTLGWVFWTWKASLGNDYRWSYRDAARAGVIPKDLDSLPSVC
;
A
#
# COMPACT_ATOMS: atom_id res chain seq x y z
N MET A 1 -7.97 -9.78 12.86
CA MET A 1 -6.52 -9.72 12.59
C MET A 1 -6.23 -10.55 11.34
N ILE A 2 -6.10 -9.91 10.18
CA ILE A 2 -5.71 -10.59 8.94
C ILE A 2 -4.21 -10.86 9.04
N GLN A 3 -3.83 -12.04 9.53
CA GLN A 3 -2.44 -12.55 9.50
C GLN A 3 -2.07 -13.08 8.09
N SER A 4 -2.59 -12.43 7.04
CA SER A 4 -2.23 -12.74 5.65
C SER A 4 -1.07 -11.87 5.25
N THR A 5 0.11 -12.47 5.05
CA THR A 5 1.15 -11.83 4.25
C THR A 5 0.63 -11.63 2.84
N SER A 6 0.73 -10.42 2.30
CA SER A 6 0.31 -10.10 0.93
C SER A 6 1.53 -9.74 0.09
N PRO A 7 2.17 -10.72 -0.59
CA PRO A 7 3.19 -10.42 -1.57
C PRO A 7 2.63 -9.47 -2.63
N SER A 8 3.42 -8.47 -3.03
CA SER A 8 3.08 -7.54 -4.12
C SER A 8 4.27 -7.43 -5.05
N LEU A 9 4.02 -7.27 -6.35
CA LEU A 9 5.05 -6.94 -7.33
C LEU A 9 5.53 -5.50 -7.10
N HIS A 10 6.48 -5.32 -6.18
CA HIS A 10 6.94 -4.00 -5.76
C HIS A 10 7.83 -3.29 -6.79
N GLY A 11 8.60 -4.06 -7.56
CA GLY A 11 9.40 -3.59 -8.69
C GLY A 11 9.00 -4.31 -9.98
N ALA A 12 8.34 -3.60 -10.89
CA ALA A 12 7.87 -4.20 -12.13
C ALA A 12 8.96 -4.20 -13.22
N PRO A 13 8.94 -5.17 -14.17
CA PRO A 13 9.89 -5.20 -15.27
C PRO A 13 9.90 -3.88 -16.05
N GLY A 14 11.07 -3.24 -16.13
CA GLY A 14 11.21 -1.97 -16.84
C GLY A 14 10.81 -0.73 -16.04
N ALA A 15 10.54 -0.84 -14.72
CA ALA A 15 10.08 0.23 -13.83
C ALA A 15 8.68 0.75 -14.19
N GLN A 16 7.81 0.71 -13.18
CA GLN A 16 6.48 1.27 -13.24
C GLN A 16 6.44 2.78 -12.93
N GLU A 17 7.50 3.34 -12.36
CA GLU A 17 7.67 4.76 -12.05
C GLU A 17 9.09 5.25 -12.42
N PRO A 18 9.26 6.42 -13.04
CA PRO A 18 10.57 6.91 -13.46
C PRO A 18 11.28 7.58 -12.28
N ASN A 19 12.60 7.41 -12.20
CA ASN A 19 13.46 7.99 -11.16
C ASN A 19 13.06 7.58 -9.74
N GLN A 20 12.47 6.40 -9.58
CA GLN A 20 12.05 5.87 -8.29
C GLN A 20 12.81 4.59 -7.94
N PRO A 21 13.69 4.60 -6.91
CA PRO A 21 14.50 3.43 -6.57
C PRO A 21 13.69 2.27 -5.99
N PHE A 22 12.50 2.52 -5.44
CA PHE A 22 11.63 1.47 -4.89
C PHE A 22 11.19 0.46 -5.96
N THR A 23 11.20 0.86 -7.24
CA THR A 23 10.89 -0.03 -8.38
C THR A 23 11.98 -1.08 -8.63
N GLY A 24 13.08 -1.07 -7.87
CA GLY A 24 14.24 -1.96 -8.05
C GLY A 24 15.20 -1.52 -9.15
N GLN A 25 14.84 -0.50 -9.94
CA GLN A 25 15.67 0.07 -10.99
C GLN A 25 15.44 1.59 -11.11
N TYR A 26 16.48 2.39 -10.87
CA TYR A 26 16.42 3.86 -11.02
C TYR A 26 16.46 4.25 -12.50
N ALA A 27 15.39 3.95 -13.23
CA ALA A 27 15.28 4.18 -14.67
C ALA A 27 14.73 5.59 -14.95
N PRO A 28 15.31 6.35 -15.89
CA PRO A 28 14.83 7.71 -16.20
C PRO A 28 13.48 7.73 -16.93
N THR A 29 13.09 6.62 -17.56
CA THR A 29 11.81 6.44 -18.24
C THR A 29 11.17 5.13 -17.84
N VAL A 30 9.84 5.09 -17.83
CA VAL A 30 9.09 3.87 -17.58
C VAL A 30 9.15 2.93 -18.78
N GLY A 31 9.34 1.64 -18.52
CA GLY A 31 9.28 0.56 -19.50
C GLY A 31 8.16 -0.44 -19.23
N PHE A 32 7.57 -0.40 -18.04
CA PHE A 32 6.56 -1.37 -17.61
C PHE A 32 5.32 -1.40 -18.53
N TYR A 33 4.86 -0.24 -19.01
CA TYR A 33 3.63 -0.07 -19.78
C TYR A 33 3.76 -0.52 -21.24
N SER A 34 4.10 -1.80 -21.45
CA SER A 34 4.23 -2.44 -22.76
C SER A 34 3.80 -3.90 -22.67
N ASP A 35 3.28 -4.46 -23.78
CA ASP A 35 2.86 -5.87 -23.79
C ASP A 35 4.01 -6.83 -23.42
N TYR A 36 5.25 -6.49 -23.77
CA TYR A 36 6.43 -7.28 -23.42
C TYR A 36 6.65 -7.34 -21.90
N ASN A 37 6.71 -6.19 -21.22
CA ASN A 37 6.95 -6.16 -19.77
C ASN A 37 5.72 -6.59 -18.96
N TYR A 38 4.50 -6.36 -19.46
CA TYR A 38 3.28 -6.95 -18.91
C TYR A 38 3.34 -8.47 -18.93
N GLY A 39 3.77 -9.09 -20.04
CA GLY A 39 3.92 -10.54 -20.14
C GLY A 39 4.85 -11.10 -19.06
N ARG A 40 6.01 -10.45 -18.84
CA ARG A 40 6.98 -10.85 -17.81
C ARG A 40 6.42 -10.73 -16.38
N ALA A 41 5.65 -9.69 -16.11
CA ALA A 41 5.00 -9.52 -14.82
C ALA A 41 3.91 -10.59 -14.60
N ILE A 42 3.14 -10.92 -15.63
CA ILE A 42 2.13 -12.00 -15.59
C ILE A 42 2.78 -13.35 -15.34
N GLU A 43 3.90 -13.68 -16.00
CA GLU A 43 4.64 -14.92 -15.76
C GLU A 43 5.09 -15.04 -14.28
N TRP A 44 5.55 -13.95 -13.68
CA TRP A 44 5.89 -13.92 -12.25
C TRP A 44 4.66 -14.13 -11.36
N LEU A 45 3.52 -13.51 -11.68
CA LEU A 45 2.27 -13.66 -10.92
C LEU A 45 1.71 -15.09 -11.01
N GLU A 46 1.79 -15.73 -12.18
CA GLU A 46 1.43 -17.15 -12.34
C GLU A 46 2.33 -18.05 -11.49
N TRP A 47 3.64 -17.83 -11.54
CA TRP A 47 4.62 -18.57 -10.73
C TRP A 47 4.41 -18.39 -9.22
N MET A 48 4.18 -17.15 -8.77
CA MET A 48 3.87 -16.87 -7.37
C MET A 48 2.58 -17.54 -6.92
N THR A 49 1.54 -17.53 -7.76
CA THR A 49 0.26 -18.19 -7.47
C THR A 49 0.44 -19.69 -7.28
N ASP A 50 1.22 -20.35 -8.16
CA ASP A 50 1.54 -21.77 -8.00
C ASP A 50 2.30 -22.05 -6.70
N ILE A 51 3.30 -21.22 -6.37
CA ILE A 51 4.05 -21.36 -5.12
C ILE A 51 3.15 -21.21 -3.90
N ILE A 52 2.28 -20.19 -3.89
CA ILE A 52 1.39 -19.93 -2.75
C ILE A 52 0.50 -21.14 -2.47
N HIS A 53 -0.07 -21.75 -3.51
CA HIS A 53 -0.98 -22.87 -3.37
C HIS A 53 -0.29 -24.23 -3.17
N THR A 54 0.98 -24.37 -3.55
CA THR A 54 1.67 -25.67 -3.53
C THR A 54 2.75 -25.80 -2.45
N LYS A 55 3.21 -24.70 -1.86
CA LYS A 55 4.28 -24.69 -0.84
C LYS A 55 3.70 -24.36 0.53
N LYS A 56 3.92 -25.25 1.50
CA LYS A 56 3.46 -25.09 2.88
C LYS A 56 4.00 -23.82 3.54
N GLU A 57 5.14 -23.32 3.10
CA GLU A 57 5.75 -22.09 3.62
C GLU A 57 4.89 -20.85 3.35
N TYR A 58 3.99 -20.93 2.37
CA TYR A 58 3.11 -19.84 1.94
C TYR A 58 1.64 -20.07 2.31
N HIS A 59 1.33 -21.06 3.17
CA HIS A 59 -0.04 -21.44 3.54
C HIS A 59 -0.89 -20.31 4.14
N ASN A 60 -0.25 -19.25 4.65
CA ASN A 60 -0.90 -18.09 5.24
C ASN A 60 -1.00 -16.90 4.27
N VAL A 61 -0.62 -17.04 3.00
CA VAL A 61 -0.83 -16.01 1.98
C VAL A 61 -2.24 -16.13 1.43
N GLY A 62 -3.07 -15.12 1.70
CA GLY A 62 -4.43 -15.02 1.18
C GLY A 62 -4.62 -13.97 0.08
N MET A 63 -3.58 -13.19 -0.24
CA MET A 63 -3.68 -12.07 -1.16
C MET A 63 -2.40 -11.88 -1.98
N LEU A 64 -2.53 -11.42 -3.23
CA LEU A 64 -1.42 -11.15 -4.14
C LEU A 64 -1.64 -9.83 -4.90
N GLY A 65 -0.62 -8.98 -4.90
CA GLY A 65 -0.65 -7.67 -5.55
C GLY A 65 -0.11 -7.65 -6.96
N LEU A 66 -0.87 -7.01 -7.86
CA LEU A 66 -0.55 -6.98 -9.29
C LEU A 66 0.65 -6.09 -9.64
N VAL A 67 0.77 -4.93 -8.99
CA VAL A 67 1.90 -3.99 -9.10
C VAL A 67 1.75 -2.91 -8.02
N ASN A 68 2.86 -2.58 -7.35
CA ASN A 68 2.94 -1.49 -6.38
C ASN A 68 3.10 -0.14 -7.07
N GLU A 69 2.38 0.89 -6.62
CA GLU A 69 2.56 2.30 -7.01
C GLU A 69 2.85 2.49 -8.51
N PRO A 70 1.95 2.06 -9.42
CA PRO A 70 2.08 2.39 -10.83
C PRO A 70 1.90 3.91 -11.05
N LEU A 71 2.25 4.42 -12.23
CA LEU A 71 1.98 5.80 -12.65
C LEU A 71 0.56 6.23 -12.31
N ASN A 72 0.39 7.48 -11.89
CA ASN A 72 -0.92 8.08 -11.58
C ASN A 72 -1.22 9.41 -12.29
N TRP A 73 -0.36 9.83 -13.22
CA TRP A 73 -0.45 11.15 -13.86
C TRP A 73 -0.39 11.13 -15.39
N ASP A 74 0.05 10.03 -16.00
CA ASP A 74 0.27 9.90 -17.44
C ASP A 74 -0.85 9.11 -18.14
N LYS A 75 -1.03 9.26 -19.46
CA LYS A 75 -1.98 8.44 -20.24
C LYS A 75 -1.59 6.96 -20.31
N ALA A 76 -0.32 6.62 -20.05
CA ALA A 76 0.15 5.24 -19.97
C ALA A 76 -0.67 4.39 -18.98
N VAL A 77 -1.28 5.01 -17.96
CA VAL A 77 -2.16 4.36 -16.97
C VAL A 77 -3.44 3.79 -17.58
N ASP A 78 -3.87 4.26 -18.75
CA ASP A 78 -5.02 3.65 -19.44
C ASP A 78 -4.69 2.22 -19.88
N SER A 79 -3.46 1.98 -20.32
CA SER A 79 -3.01 0.63 -20.68
C SER A 79 -2.90 -0.28 -19.46
N LEU A 80 -2.59 0.27 -18.28
CA LEU A 80 -2.58 -0.47 -17.02
C LEU A 80 -3.97 -1.04 -16.73
N ARG A 81 -5.01 -0.20 -16.76
CA ARG A 81 -6.39 -0.63 -16.46
C ARG A 81 -6.98 -1.48 -17.57
N LYS A 82 -6.79 -1.08 -18.83
CA LYS A 82 -7.43 -1.73 -19.99
C LYS A 82 -6.74 -3.03 -20.41
N THR A 83 -5.41 -3.08 -20.32
CA THR A 83 -4.60 -4.17 -20.86
C THR A 83 -3.94 -4.97 -19.76
N TYR A 84 -3.31 -4.34 -18.77
CA TYR A 84 -2.61 -5.06 -17.71
C TYR A 84 -3.61 -5.72 -16.78
N TYR A 85 -4.32 -5.03 -15.89
CA TYR A 85 -5.14 -5.62 -14.82
C TYR A 85 -6.04 -6.81 -15.21
N PRO A 86 -6.74 -6.83 -16.37
CA PRO A 86 -7.57 -7.99 -16.74
C PRO A 86 -6.76 -9.27 -17.01
N LYS A 87 -5.53 -9.15 -17.53
CA LYS A 87 -4.69 -10.28 -17.94
C LYS A 87 -4.16 -11.10 -16.74
N PRO A 88 -3.46 -10.55 -15.72
CA PRO A 88 -3.02 -11.31 -14.57
C PRO A 88 -4.19 -11.76 -13.71
N CYS A 89 -5.30 -11.02 -13.59
CA CYS A 89 -6.51 -11.54 -12.93
C CYS A 89 -6.94 -12.87 -13.57
N SER A 90 -7.03 -12.91 -14.90
CA SER A 90 -7.38 -14.15 -15.62
C SER A 90 -6.32 -15.24 -15.47
N ALA A 91 -5.03 -14.87 -15.49
CA ALA A 91 -3.91 -15.79 -15.37
C ALA A 91 -3.84 -16.46 -13.98
N ILE A 92 -3.97 -15.67 -12.90
CA ILE A 92 -4.04 -16.16 -11.52
C ILE A 92 -5.20 -17.15 -11.38
N ARG A 93 -6.41 -16.80 -11.85
CA ARG A 93 -7.56 -17.72 -11.80
C ARG A 93 -7.32 -19.01 -12.58
N LYS A 94 -6.67 -18.92 -13.74
CA LYS A 94 -6.31 -20.10 -14.55
C LYS A 94 -5.35 -21.04 -13.80
N VAL A 95 -4.35 -20.50 -13.09
CA VAL A 95 -3.45 -21.32 -12.26
C VAL A 95 -4.25 -21.99 -11.13
N GLU A 96 -5.10 -21.24 -10.44
CA GLU A 96 -5.96 -21.77 -9.37
C GLU A 96 -6.90 -22.87 -9.87
N ASP A 97 -7.50 -22.71 -11.04
CA ASP A 97 -8.38 -23.71 -11.66
C ASP A 97 -7.61 -24.99 -12.02
N ASN A 98 -6.40 -24.86 -12.57
CA ASN A 98 -5.55 -26.00 -12.87
C ASN A 98 -5.14 -26.78 -11.61
N LEU A 99 -4.91 -26.06 -10.51
CA LEU A 99 -4.62 -26.62 -9.18
C LEU A 99 -5.89 -27.09 -8.44
N LYS A 100 -7.08 -26.87 -9.02
CA LYS A 100 -8.39 -27.19 -8.43
C LYS A 100 -8.61 -26.52 -7.07
N VAL A 101 -8.11 -25.29 -6.90
CA VAL A 101 -8.37 -24.47 -5.73
C VAL A 101 -9.87 -24.20 -5.64
N THR A 102 -10.47 -24.61 -4.52
CA THR A 102 -11.90 -24.37 -4.28
C THR A 102 -12.17 -22.87 -4.16
N SER A 103 -13.36 -22.41 -4.56
CA SER A 103 -13.70 -20.98 -4.64
C SER A 103 -13.37 -20.19 -3.36
N ASN A 104 -13.61 -20.74 -2.17
CA ASN A 104 -13.33 -20.06 -0.89
C ASN A 104 -11.85 -19.98 -0.50
N ASN A 105 -10.98 -20.68 -1.22
CA ASN A 105 -9.54 -20.71 -1.00
C ASN A 105 -8.76 -19.98 -2.10
N ARG A 106 -9.47 -19.31 -3.02
CA ARG A 106 -8.84 -18.48 -4.05
C ARG A 106 -8.22 -17.24 -3.42
N LEU A 107 -7.12 -16.77 -3.99
CA LEU A 107 -6.43 -15.57 -3.57
C LEU A 107 -7.30 -14.33 -3.78
N HIS A 108 -7.25 -13.42 -2.82
CA HIS A 108 -7.59 -12.04 -3.07
C HIS A 108 -6.56 -11.43 -4.01
N ILE A 109 -7.02 -10.73 -5.05
CA ILE A 109 -6.15 -10.03 -5.98
C ILE A 109 -6.27 -8.55 -5.67
N HIS A 110 -5.18 -7.92 -5.23
CA HIS A 110 -5.20 -6.49 -4.93
C HIS A 110 -4.55 -5.63 -6.01
N MET A 111 -5.08 -4.42 -6.13
CA MET A 111 -4.64 -3.34 -7.02
C MET A 111 -4.64 -2.04 -6.23
N MET A 112 -3.86 -1.06 -6.67
CA MET A 112 -4.02 0.30 -6.14
C MET A 112 -5.46 0.79 -6.37
N GLY A 113 -6.06 1.36 -5.33
CA GLY A 113 -7.40 1.92 -5.36
C GLY A 113 -7.49 3.20 -6.21
N SER A 114 -8.71 3.66 -6.44
CA SER A 114 -8.99 4.86 -7.24
C SER A 114 -8.34 6.12 -6.68
N LEU A 115 -8.13 6.20 -5.36
CA LEU A 115 -7.46 7.32 -4.70
C LEU A 115 -5.97 7.45 -5.02
N TRP A 116 -5.33 6.38 -5.51
CA TRP A 116 -3.94 6.44 -5.96
C TRP A 116 -3.75 7.34 -7.19
N GLY A 117 -4.79 7.45 -8.03
CA GLY A 117 -4.83 8.36 -9.19
C GLY A 117 -4.68 7.69 -10.55
N SER A 118 -4.41 6.39 -10.63
CA SER A 118 -4.32 5.65 -11.92
C SER A 118 -5.69 5.38 -12.59
N GLY A 119 -6.80 5.86 -12.01
CA GLY A 119 -8.18 5.60 -12.44
C GLY A 119 -8.81 4.38 -11.75
N LYS A 120 -10.06 4.06 -12.10
CA LYS A 120 -10.82 2.98 -11.44
C LYS A 120 -10.25 1.59 -11.79
N PRO A 121 -9.68 0.83 -10.83
CA PRO A 121 -8.96 -0.42 -11.12
C PRO A 121 -9.87 -1.52 -11.70
N THR A 122 -11.17 -1.48 -11.40
CA THR A 122 -12.15 -2.46 -11.84
C THR A 122 -12.82 -2.15 -13.18
N GLU A 123 -12.53 -1.00 -13.80
CA GLU A 123 -13.28 -0.50 -14.98
C GLU A 123 -13.36 -1.51 -16.13
N PHE A 124 -12.29 -2.28 -16.36
CA PHE A 124 -12.20 -3.25 -17.45
C PHE A 124 -12.16 -4.71 -16.98
N LEU A 125 -12.42 -4.98 -15.70
CA LEU A 125 -12.48 -6.35 -15.18
C LEU A 125 -13.85 -6.97 -15.47
N ARG A 126 -13.85 -8.22 -15.93
CA ARG A 126 -15.10 -8.99 -16.15
C ARG A 126 -15.63 -9.64 -14.86
N ASP A 127 -14.73 -9.90 -13.92
CA ASP A 127 -15.02 -10.51 -12.63
C ASP A 127 -14.23 -9.74 -11.57
N THR A 128 -14.95 -9.25 -10.56
CA THR A 128 -14.41 -8.53 -9.40
C THR A 128 -14.51 -9.37 -8.13
N SER A 129 -14.83 -10.66 -8.24
CA SER A 129 -14.82 -11.56 -7.10
C SER A 129 -13.41 -11.68 -6.53
N PHE A 130 -13.32 -11.58 -5.20
CA PHE A 130 -12.06 -11.56 -4.47
C PHE A 130 -11.08 -10.46 -4.92
N THR A 131 -11.56 -9.35 -5.49
CA THR A 131 -10.70 -8.16 -5.58
C THR A 131 -10.63 -7.46 -4.23
N ALA A 132 -9.46 -6.93 -3.91
CA ALA A 132 -9.27 -5.99 -2.81
C ALA A 132 -8.46 -4.79 -3.34
N PHE A 133 -8.39 -3.72 -2.57
CA PHE A 133 -7.71 -2.51 -3.00
C PHE A 133 -6.69 -2.06 -1.96
N ASP A 134 -5.62 -1.48 -2.45
CA ASP A 134 -4.55 -0.92 -1.64
C ASP A 134 -4.55 0.60 -1.79
N ASP A 135 -4.40 1.30 -0.68
CA ASP A 135 -4.23 2.74 -0.64
C ASP A 135 -2.97 3.11 0.12
N HIS A 136 -2.18 4.01 -0.48
CA HIS A 136 -0.98 4.53 0.14
C HIS A 136 -1.23 5.97 0.56
N ARG A 137 -1.15 6.24 1.86
CA ARG A 137 -1.55 7.51 2.44
C ARG A 137 -0.42 8.19 3.20
N TYR A 138 0.22 9.16 2.53
CA TYR A 138 1.26 10.00 3.11
C TYR A 138 0.86 11.48 3.09
N LEU A 139 0.62 12.09 4.27
CA LEU A 139 0.40 13.54 4.35
C LEU A 139 1.66 14.36 4.02
N LYS A 140 2.86 13.75 4.13
CA LYS A 140 4.15 14.36 3.78
C LYS A 140 4.14 15.06 2.40
N TRP A 141 3.44 14.50 1.43
CA TRP A 141 3.38 15.01 0.05
C TRP A 141 2.01 15.59 -0.32
N ASP A 142 1.07 15.66 0.64
CA ASP A 142 -0.25 16.22 0.42
C ASP A 142 -0.25 17.74 0.63
N THR A 143 -0.05 18.48 -0.47
CA THR A 143 0.00 19.94 -0.47
C THR A 143 -1.36 20.60 -0.25
N SER A 144 -2.45 19.84 -0.21
CA SER A 144 -3.79 20.36 0.08
C SER A 144 -4.05 20.54 1.59
N VAL A 145 -3.18 19.98 2.43
CA VAL A 145 -3.27 20.05 3.89
C VAL A 145 -2.21 21.01 4.41
N GLU A 146 -2.64 21.97 5.24
CA GLU A 146 -1.72 22.87 5.92
C GLU A 146 -0.70 22.07 6.75
N ALA A 147 0.59 22.42 6.65
CA ALA A 147 1.66 21.79 7.42
C ALA A 147 1.65 22.28 8.89
N SER A 148 0.63 21.85 9.65
CA SER A 148 0.50 22.08 11.08
C SER A 148 -0.04 20.84 11.80
N HIS A 149 0.28 20.73 13.10
CA HIS A 149 -0.15 19.59 13.93
C HIS A 149 -1.67 19.41 13.94
N ASP A 150 -2.42 20.50 14.10
CA ASP A 150 -3.89 20.47 14.17
C ASP A 150 -4.51 20.07 12.83
N ALA A 151 -3.98 20.60 11.72
CA ALA A 151 -4.48 20.24 10.39
C ALA A 151 -4.24 18.76 10.06
N TYR A 152 -3.10 18.20 10.48
CA TYR A 152 -2.75 16.80 10.23
C TYR A 152 -3.64 15.84 11.03
N ILE A 153 -3.85 16.13 12.33
CA ILE A 153 -4.79 15.34 13.14
C ILE A 153 -6.20 15.44 12.57
N LYS A 154 -6.68 16.66 12.29
CA LYS A 154 -8.04 16.88 11.74
C LYS A 154 -8.25 16.16 10.42
N LYS A 155 -7.29 16.27 9.49
CA LYS A 155 -7.38 15.61 8.19
C LYS A 155 -7.40 14.09 8.37
N SER A 156 -6.48 13.54 9.16
CA SER A 156 -6.40 12.09 9.41
C SER A 156 -7.70 11.54 10.01
N CYS A 157 -8.31 12.23 10.97
CA CYS A 157 -9.61 11.80 11.55
C CYS A 157 -10.76 11.73 10.54
N SER A 158 -10.70 12.46 9.44
CA SER A 158 -11.73 12.48 8.40
C SER A 158 -11.36 11.72 7.13
N ASP A 159 -10.22 11.03 7.12
CA ASP A 159 -9.66 10.44 5.89
C ASP A 159 -10.29 9.07 5.62
N ASP A 160 -11.47 9.07 5.01
CA ASP A 160 -12.06 7.86 4.42
C ASP A 160 -11.28 7.46 3.17
N ARG A 161 -10.57 6.33 3.27
CA ARG A 161 -9.71 5.79 2.21
C ARG A 161 -10.37 4.64 1.43
N ASN A 162 -11.65 4.33 1.68
CA ASN A 162 -12.32 3.16 1.12
C ASN A 162 -13.22 3.49 -0.07
N THR A 163 -12.62 3.85 -1.22
CA THR A 163 -13.39 4.22 -2.42
C THR A 163 -13.91 3.05 -3.23
N ASP A 164 -13.17 1.94 -3.26
CA ASP A 164 -13.42 0.84 -4.18
C ASP A 164 -13.97 -0.41 -3.50
N GLY A 165 -13.55 -0.69 -2.25
CA GLY A 165 -14.12 -1.67 -1.32
C GLY A 165 -14.06 -3.14 -1.76
N PRO A 166 -13.41 -4.04 -1.00
CA PRO A 166 -12.70 -3.82 0.27
C PRO A 166 -11.29 -3.23 0.09
N THR A 167 -10.91 -2.26 0.94
CA THR A 167 -9.59 -1.58 0.90
C THR A 167 -8.76 -1.85 2.16
N ILE A 168 -7.44 -1.86 2.02
CA ILE A 168 -6.45 -1.77 3.12
C ILE A 168 -5.60 -0.53 2.86
N VAL A 169 -5.24 0.22 3.90
CA VAL A 169 -4.20 1.26 3.78
C VAL A 169 -2.83 0.59 3.92
N GLY A 170 -2.27 0.11 2.81
CA GLY A 170 -1.07 -0.73 2.79
C GLY A 170 0.23 0.01 3.06
N GLU A 171 0.24 1.33 2.89
CA GLU A 171 1.39 2.15 3.25
C GLU A 171 1.00 3.52 3.81
N TRP A 172 1.64 3.89 4.91
CA TRP A 172 1.58 5.20 5.54
C TRP A 172 2.70 5.31 6.58
N SER A 173 2.99 6.52 7.07
CA SER A 173 4.03 6.73 8.09
C SER A 173 3.75 7.98 8.94
N LEU A 174 4.70 8.32 9.83
CA LEU A 174 4.67 9.57 10.61
C LEU A 174 5.60 10.64 10.02
N ALA A 175 6.02 10.48 8.77
CA ALA A 175 6.89 11.44 8.11
C ALA A 175 6.13 12.69 7.69
N VAL A 176 6.83 13.82 7.67
CA VAL A 176 6.27 15.17 7.47
C VAL A 176 7.05 15.87 6.37
N PRO A 177 6.56 16.97 5.77
CA PRO A 177 7.17 17.60 4.60
C PRO A 177 8.66 17.95 4.80
N ASP A 178 9.47 17.78 3.74
CA ASP A 178 10.94 17.89 3.78
C ASP A 178 11.44 19.26 4.27
N ASP A 179 10.69 20.33 3.97
CA ASP A 179 11.02 21.71 4.32
C ASP A 179 10.81 22.01 5.81
N VAL A 180 9.94 21.27 6.49
CA VAL A 180 9.65 21.45 7.92
C VAL A 180 10.22 20.35 8.81
N GLU A 181 10.57 19.18 8.26
CA GLU A 181 10.90 17.96 9.02
C GLU A 181 12.09 18.10 9.98
N LYS A 182 12.94 19.12 9.80
CA LYS A 182 14.13 19.43 10.61
C LYS A 182 13.93 20.55 11.62
N THR A 183 12.76 21.17 11.67
CA THR A 183 12.46 22.23 12.63
C THR A 183 12.11 21.68 14.01
N ASP A 184 12.26 22.49 15.07
CA ASP A 184 11.91 22.09 16.43
C ASP A 184 10.43 21.74 16.59
N ALA A 185 9.56 22.36 15.79
CA ALA A 185 8.13 22.10 15.76
C ALA A 185 7.81 20.68 15.26
N TRP A 186 8.71 20.03 14.51
CA TRP A 186 8.50 18.70 13.92
C TRP A 186 9.56 17.68 14.35
N ASN A 187 10.35 18.01 15.38
CA ASN A 187 11.41 17.13 15.85
C ASN A 187 10.78 15.91 16.57
N PRO A 188 11.03 14.68 16.09
CA PRO A 188 10.40 13.47 16.65
C PRO A 188 10.78 13.23 18.12
N GLN A 189 11.92 13.73 18.59
CA GLN A 189 12.33 13.51 19.98
C GLN A 189 11.63 14.43 20.98
N THR A 190 11.25 15.63 20.56
CA THR A 190 10.60 16.64 21.42
C THR A 190 9.08 16.70 21.24
N GLN A 191 8.56 16.25 20.09
CA GLN A 191 7.14 16.36 19.73
C GLN A 191 6.38 15.02 19.85
N LYS A 192 6.79 14.15 20.79
CA LYS A 192 6.23 12.79 20.92
C LYS A 192 4.73 12.76 21.18
N GLU A 193 4.21 13.73 21.94
CA GLU A 193 2.77 13.84 22.22
C GLU A 193 1.97 14.04 20.93
N PHE A 194 2.42 14.96 20.05
CA PHE A 194 1.82 15.16 18.74
C PHE A 194 1.85 13.88 17.91
N TYR A 195 3.02 13.24 17.78
CA TYR A 195 3.16 12.03 16.97
C TYR A 195 2.31 10.87 17.49
N THR A 196 2.12 10.76 18.81
CA THR A 196 1.23 9.76 19.43
C THR A 196 -0.23 10.02 19.04
N LYS A 197 -0.68 11.28 19.15
CA LYS A 197 -2.03 11.67 18.75
C LYS A 197 -2.24 11.47 17.25
N TRP A 198 -1.28 11.86 16.42
CA TRP A 198 -1.41 11.75 14.97
C TRP A 198 -1.37 10.30 14.48
N PHE A 199 -0.58 9.42 15.11
CA PHE A 199 -0.65 7.97 14.89
C PHE A 199 -2.07 7.45 15.19
N SER A 200 -2.63 7.85 16.34
CA SER A 200 -3.98 7.42 16.77
C SER A 200 -5.06 7.89 15.80
N ALA A 201 -4.99 9.14 15.32
CA ALA A 201 -5.93 9.69 14.36
C ALA A 201 -5.94 8.89 13.04
N GLN A 202 -4.76 8.51 12.55
CA GLN A 202 -4.63 7.70 11.34
C GLN A 202 -5.18 6.28 11.56
N VAL A 203 -4.76 5.60 12.64
CA VAL A 203 -5.23 4.24 12.96
C VAL A 203 -6.75 4.18 13.11
N HIS A 204 -7.35 5.09 13.87
CA HIS A 204 -8.80 5.10 14.07
C HIS A 204 -9.54 5.28 12.75
N ALA A 205 -9.14 6.25 11.92
CA ALA A 205 -9.78 6.46 10.62
C ALA A 205 -9.62 5.25 9.69
N TYR A 206 -8.44 4.60 9.69
CA TYR A 206 -8.21 3.44 8.84
C TYR A 206 -9.01 2.22 9.32
N GLU A 207 -9.09 1.96 10.63
CA GLU A 207 -9.86 0.84 11.18
C GLU A 207 -11.38 1.08 11.14
N GLU A 208 -11.82 2.34 11.15
CA GLU A 208 -13.24 2.69 10.99
C GLU A 208 -13.72 2.51 9.53
N ASN A 209 -12.90 2.91 8.56
CA ASN A 209 -13.35 3.03 7.17
C ASN A 209 -12.84 1.90 6.26
N THR A 210 -11.77 1.20 6.61
CA THR A 210 -11.11 0.18 5.77
C THR A 210 -10.98 -1.16 6.50
N LEU A 211 -10.36 -2.17 5.87
CA LEU A 211 -10.06 -3.46 6.51
C LEU A 211 -8.86 -3.41 7.47
N GLY A 212 -8.19 -2.27 7.57
CA GLY A 212 -7.03 -2.06 8.42
C GLY A 212 -5.87 -1.41 7.67
N TRP A 213 -4.68 -1.54 8.23
CA TRP A 213 -3.54 -0.74 7.80
C TRP A 213 -2.21 -1.48 7.96
N VAL A 214 -1.20 -1.05 7.20
CA VAL A 214 0.17 -1.54 7.30
C VAL A 214 1.12 -0.35 7.33
N PHE A 215 1.86 -0.20 8.43
CA PHE A 215 2.78 0.92 8.61
C PHE A 215 4.04 0.72 7.77
N TRP A 216 4.40 1.71 6.97
CA TRP A 216 5.66 1.75 6.23
C TRP A 216 6.75 2.46 7.06
N THR A 217 7.70 1.76 7.67
CA THR A 217 7.98 0.32 7.63
C THR A 217 8.24 -0.24 9.03
N TRP A 218 8.41 -1.56 9.17
CA TRP A 218 8.76 -2.18 10.45
C TRP A 218 10.05 -1.60 11.03
N LYS A 219 11.10 -1.47 10.22
CA LYS A 219 12.44 -1.02 10.64
C LYS A 219 13.09 -0.16 9.56
N ALA A 220 13.69 0.96 9.96
CA ALA A 220 14.60 1.74 9.12
C ALA A 220 15.94 1.99 9.84
N SER A 221 16.95 2.47 9.12
CA SER A 221 18.27 2.85 9.67
C SER A 221 18.46 4.37 9.60
N LEU A 222 17.56 5.12 10.26
CA LEU A 222 17.50 6.59 10.21
C LEU A 222 17.98 7.26 11.51
N GLY A 223 18.82 6.57 12.29
CA GLY A 223 19.28 7.05 13.59
C GLY A 223 18.12 7.19 14.58
N ASN A 224 17.95 8.40 15.13
CA ASN A 224 16.87 8.69 16.09
C ASN A 224 15.57 9.14 15.43
N ASP A 225 15.48 9.17 14.11
CA ASP A 225 14.23 9.48 13.41
C ASP A 225 13.38 8.21 13.28
N TYR A 226 12.32 8.12 14.09
CA TYR A 226 11.42 6.97 14.08
C TYR A 226 10.27 7.09 13.07
N ARG A 227 10.15 8.22 12.34
CA ARG A 227 8.93 8.53 11.57
C ARG A 227 8.62 7.53 10.45
N TRP A 228 9.63 6.79 10.00
CA TRP A 228 9.53 5.70 9.02
C TRP A 228 9.78 4.31 9.63
N SER A 229 9.90 4.18 10.95
CA SER A 229 10.17 2.90 11.63
C SER A 229 9.20 2.66 12.76
N TYR A 230 8.25 1.75 12.53
CA TYR A 230 7.30 1.29 13.54
C TYR A 230 8.01 0.81 14.81
N ARG A 231 9.03 -0.03 14.66
CA ARG A 231 9.82 -0.56 15.78
C ARG A 231 10.45 0.55 16.62
N ASP A 232 11.04 1.54 15.98
CA ASP A 232 11.75 2.60 16.70
C ASP A 232 10.76 3.63 17.28
N ALA A 233 9.58 3.83 16.67
CA ALA A 233 8.49 4.64 17.22
C ALA A 233 7.87 3.97 18.46
N ALA A 234 7.72 2.64 18.43
CA ALA A 234 7.29 1.85 19.58
C ALA A 234 8.32 1.92 20.73
N ARG A 235 9.61 1.83 20.41
CA ARG A 235 10.68 2.02 21.41
C ARG A 235 10.74 3.43 21.99
N ALA A 236 10.40 4.44 21.18
CA ALA A 236 10.35 5.83 21.61
C ALA A 236 9.14 6.16 22.50
N GLY A 237 8.18 5.23 22.61
CA GLY A 237 6.93 5.40 23.37
C GLY A 237 5.82 6.14 22.60
N VAL A 238 5.96 6.28 21.28
CA VAL A 238 5.01 7.01 20.41
C VAL A 238 3.92 6.08 19.90
N ILE A 239 4.27 4.83 19.62
CA ILE A 239 3.32 3.77 19.30
C ILE A 239 3.23 2.85 20.53
N PRO A 240 2.06 2.69 21.15
CA PRO A 240 1.91 1.81 22.31
C PRO A 240 2.08 0.33 21.90
N LYS A 241 2.46 -0.52 22.86
CA LYS A 241 2.49 -1.97 22.63
C LYS A 241 1.09 -2.57 22.50
N ASP A 242 0.12 -1.93 23.15
CA ASP A 242 -1.30 -2.27 23.09
C ASP A 242 -1.99 -1.20 22.23
N LEU A 243 -2.47 -1.58 21.05
CA LEU A 243 -3.11 -0.64 20.13
C LEU A 243 -4.52 -0.26 20.60
N ASP A 244 -5.15 -1.06 21.47
CA ASP A 244 -6.44 -0.72 22.07
C ASP A 244 -6.29 0.42 23.10
N SER A 245 -5.05 0.77 23.49
CA SER A 245 -4.74 1.87 24.40
C SER A 245 -4.54 3.22 23.69
N LEU A 246 -4.81 3.31 22.38
CA LEU A 246 -4.64 4.56 21.65
C LEU A 246 -5.64 5.63 22.16
N PRO A 247 -5.20 6.89 22.35
CA PRO A 247 -6.10 7.95 22.77
C PRO A 247 -7.16 8.24 21.69
N SER A 248 -8.40 8.48 22.13
CA SER A 248 -9.42 9.10 21.27
C SER A 248 -9.01 10.54 20.96
N VAL A 249 -8.71 10.79 19.70
CA VAL A 249 -8.29 12.10 19.15
C VAL A 249 -9.21 12.59 18.03
N CYS A 250 -9.95 11.64 17.47
CA CYS A 250 -11.24 11.81 16.86
C CYS A 250 -12.26 11.48 17.98
#